data_AF-A0A509JGD0-F1
#
_entry.id   AF-A0A509JGD0-F1
#
_cell.length_a   1.000
_cell.length_b   1.000
_cell.length_c   1.000
_cell.angle_alpha   90.00
_cell.angle_beta   90.00
_cell.angle_gamma   90.00
#
_symmetry.space_group_name_H-M   'P 1'
#
loop_
_entity.id
_entity.type
_entity.pdbx_description
1 polymer ?
#
loop_
_entity_poly.entity_id
_entity_poly.type
_entity_poly.pdbx_seq_one_letter_code
_entity_poly.pdbx_strand_id
1 'polypeptide(L)'
;MSAAPLASVPLAVTGAPCLLHRVRFRSAADSGGLPLLATLRDPQPVLAVLAQRIELSEDAELPETAVDDELLVIFANAGLQTGHAWRQRLEAWMAAGEDERQPTLEAPSFGERVLWRPGRALVIGNPERCRELLEGLAVFAWHEGHLRRLEDDTAAAWEPAQADVELTQLPRRAALRRQEHVNRQVRRTTLWRMAYARLESHLEKPPLQLNGAVRRLYNELAMQAEVHDRLATLDDRIEVLQDLYELAADRLGEYRYFRGELRVEWLIVAILLLEAGLSLWELWNH
;
A
#
# COMPACT_ATOMS: atom_id res chain seq x y z
N MET A 1 -27.64 -1.83 -0.24
CA MET A 1 -28.44 -0.60 -0.01
C MET A 1 -27.70 0.54 -0.68
N SER A 2 -28.33 1.18 -1.67
CA SER A 2 -27.72 2.19 -2.53
C SER A 2 -27.68 3.52 -1.78
N ALA A 3 -26.48 4.03 -1.47
CA ALA A 3 -26.31 5.37 -0.94
C ALA A 3 -26.54 6.36 -2.08
N ALA A 4 -27.56 7.22 -1.93
CA ALA A 4 -27.83 8.30 -2.85
C ALA A 4 -26.61 9.23 -2.95
N PRO A 5 -26.28 9.77 -4.15
CA PRO A 5 -25.21 10.75 -4.28
C PRO A 5 -25.60 12.01 -3.51
N LEU A 6 -24.86 12.31 -2.44
CA LEU A 6 -24.96 13.58 -1.73
C LEU A 6 -24.60 14.71 -2.70
N ALA A 7 -25.44 15.73 -2.72
CA ALA A 7 -25.47 16.82 -3.68
C ALA A 7 -24.08 17.37 -4.04
N SER A 8 -23.82 17.44 -5.35
CA SER A 8 -22.64 18.04 -5.96
C SER A 8 -22.56 19.54 -5.66
N VAL A 9 -21.76 19.93 -4.66
CA VAL A 9 -21.36 21.33 -4.51
C VAL A 9 -20.50 21.70 -5.73
N PRO A 10 -20.85 22.77 -6.48
CA PRO A 10 -20.05 23.21 -7.62
C PRO A 10 -18.67 23.67 -7.14
N LEU A 11 -17.63 22.99 -7.62
CA LEU A 11 -16.23 23.31 -7.34
C LEU A 11 -15.68 24.43 -8.22
N ALA A 12 -16.47 24.98 -9.16
CA ALA A 12 -16.06 26.12 -9.96
C ALA A 12 -16.38 27.44 -9.24
N VAL A 13 -15.35 28.09 -8.69
CA VAL A 13 -15.38 29.53 -8.43
C VAL A 13 -14.70 30.15 -9.64
N THR A 14 -15.50 30.75 -10.52
CA THR A 14 -15.02 31.53 -11.66
C THR A 14 -14.33 32.79 -11.12
N GLY A 15 -13.01 32.78 -11.01
CA GLY A 15 -12.23 34.02 -10.77
C GLY A 15 -10.83 33.85 -10.18
N ALA A 16 -10.58 32.86 -9.33
CA ALA A 16 -9.27 32.70 -8.71
C ALA A 16 -8.25 32.12 -9.72
N PRO A 17 -7.05 32.73 -9.90
CA PRO A 17 -6.04 32.25 -10.83
C PRO A 17 -5.38 30.95 -10.35
N CYS A 18 -5.35 30.73 -9.03
CA CYS A 18 -4.71 29.57 -8.41
C CYS A 18 -5.46 29.11 -7.14
N LEU A 19 -5.62 27.80 -6.99
CA LEU A 19 -6.34 27.16 -5.88
C LEU A 19 -5.51 26.03 -5.28
N LEU A 20 -5.42 25.97 -3.96
CA LEU A 20 -4.94 24.80 -3.22
C LEU A 20 -6.12 23.94 -2.77
N HIS A 21 -6.09 22.67 -3.15
CA HIS A 21 -7.00 21.64 -2.73
C HIS A 21 -6.27 20.67 -1.79
N ARG A 22 -6.81 20.49 -0.59
CA ARG A 22 -6.33 19.46 0.35
C ARG A 22 -7.28 18.28 0.30
N VAL A 23 -6.81 17.18 -0.24
CA VAL A 23 -7.54 15.91 -0.27
C VAL A 23 -7.06 15.05 0.88
N ARG A 24 -7.97 14.53 1.70
CA ARG A 24 -7.66 13.59 2.77
C ARG A 24 -8.29 12.24 2.50
N PHE A 25 -7.56 11.20 2.82
CA PHE A 25 -8.05 9.82 2.78
C PHE A 25 -8.52 9.43 4.17
N ARG A 26 -9.79 9.08 4.33
CA ARG A 26 -10.39 8.72 5.63
C ARG A 26 -11.08 7.37 5.57
N SER A 27 -11.13 6.69 6.71
CA SER A 27 -11.97 5.50 6.85
C SER A 27 -13.43 5.81 6.48
N ALA A 28 -14.09 4.87 5.80
CA ALA A 28 -15.47 5.04 5.33
C ALA A 28 -16.49 5.29 6.45
N ALA A 29 -16.14 5.00 7.70
CA ALA A 29 -16.97 5.28 8.87
C ALA A 29 -17.04 6.79 9.23
N ASP A 30 -16.07 7.60 8.79
CA ASP A 30 -15.86 8.98 9.27
C ASP A 30 -16.02 10.03 8.15
N SER A 31 -17.13 9.98 7.42
CA SER A 31 -17.36 10.87 6.26
C SER A 31 -17.49 12.35 6.60
N GLY A 32 -17.80 12.70 7.86
CA GLY A 32 -17.71 14.07 8.41
C GLY A 32 -18.46 15.18 7.65
N GLY A 33 -19.34 14.82 6.70
CA GLY A 33 -20.05 15.77 5.83
C GLY A 33 -19.18 16.50 4.81
N LEU A 34 -17.90 16.12 4.63
CA LEU A 34 -17.00 16.77 3.67
C LEU A 34 -17.35 16.39 2.21
N PRO A 35 -17.05 17.26 1.22
CA PRO A 35 -17.28 16.93 -0.18
C PRO A 35 -16.50 15.68 -0.60
N LEU A 36 -17.23 14.67 -1.07
CA LEU A 36 -16.67 13.41 -1.53
C LEU A 36 -16.10 13.55 -2.95
N LEU A 37 -14.87 13.10 -3.16
CA LEU A 37 -14.23 12.99 -4.47
C LEU A 37 -14.33 11.56 -4.99
N ALA A 38 -13.91 10.57 -4.20
CA ALA A 38 -13.94 9.17 -4.61
C ALA A 38 -14.21 8.23 -3.43
N THR A 39 -14.89 7.12 -3.73
CA THR A 39 -15.01 5.98 -2.81
C THR A 39 -14.10 4.86 -3.28
N LEU A 40 -13.10 4.54 -2.46
CA LEU A 40 -12.08 3.55 -2.74
C LEU A 40 -12.39 2.32 -1.88
N ARG A 41 -12.46 1.14 -2.50
CA ARG A 41 -12.81 -0.10 -1.78
C ARG A 41 -11.59 -0.97 -1.48
N ASP A 42 -10.62 -0.93 -2.38
CA ASP A 42 -9.40 -1.71 -2.31
C ASP A 42 -8.19 -0.78 -2.19
N PRO A 43 -7.08 -1.25 -1.59
CA PRO A 43 -6.98 -2.53 -0.86
C PRO A 43 -7.76 -2.51 0.48
N GLN A 44 -8.18 -1.33 0.94
CA GLN A 44 -9.01 -1.10 2.12
C GLN A 44 -10.04 0.02 1.87
N PRO A 45 -11.23 -0.04 2.50
CA PRO A 45 -12.32 0.88 2.22
C PRO A 45 -12.05 2.28 2.80
N VAL A 46 -11.91 3.26 1.91
CA VAL A 46 -11.54 4.64 2.23
C VAL A 46 -12.32 5.64 1.36
N LEU A 47 -12.56 6.81 1.91
CA LEU A 47 -13.15 7.96 1.22
C LEU A 47 -12.06 8.99 0.96
N ALA A 48 -11.89 9.38 -0.29
CA ALA A 48 -11.14 10.57 -0.66
C ALA A 48 -12.08 11.78 -0.54
N VAL A 49 -11.81 12.66 0.41
CA VAL A 49 -12.64 13.84 0.70
C VAL A 49 -11.84 15.12 0.49
N LEU A 50 -12.50 16.16 -0.04
CA LEU A 50 -11.91 17.49 -0.11
C LEU A 50 -12.02 18.16 1.27
N ALA A 51 -10.91 18.14 2.02
CA ALA A 51 -10.86 18.67 3.38
C ALA A 51 -10.78 20.20 3.40
N GLN A 52 -10.08 20.80 2.45
CA GLN A 52 -9.93 22.26 2.38
C GLN A 52 -9.75 22.72 0.93
N ARG A 53 -10.23 23.94 0.67
CA ARG A 53 -9.97 24.69 -0.55
C ARG A 53 -9.52 26.09 -0.16
N ILE A 54 -8.38 26.54 -0.68
CA ILE A 54 -7.80 27.85 -0.39
C ILE A 54 -7.45 28.54 -1.71
N GLU A 55 -7.82 29.81 -1.85
CA GLU A 55 -7.34 30.63 -2.96
C GLU A 55 -5.91 31.07 -2.67
N LEU A 56 -4.99 30.84 -3.62
CA LEU A 56 -3.60 31.22 -3.47
C LEU A 56 -3.33 32.51 -4.26
N SER A 57 -2.83 33.53 -3.57
CA SER A 57 -2.21 34.70 -4.20
C SER A 57 -0.75 34.38 -4.58
N GLU A 58 -0.16 35.17 -5.48
CA GLU A 58 1.24 34.97 -5.92
C GLU A 58 2.27 35.14 -4.79
N ASP A 59 1.90 35.87 -3.73
CA ASP A 59 2.72 36.09 -2.54
C ASP A 59 2.48 35.04 -1.43
N ALA A 60 1.47 34.17 -1.59
CA ALA A 60 1.12 33.20 -0.56
C ALA A 60 2.26 32.20 -0.33
N GLU A 61 2.47 31.79 0.93
CA GLU A 61 3.36 30.69 1.26
C GLU A 61 2.78 29.37 0.74
N LEU A 62 3.62 28.58 0.06
CA LEU A 62 3.24 27.29 -0.47
C LEU A 62 3.43 26.21 0.61
N PRO A 63 2.53 25.23 0.73
CA PRO A 63 2.63 24.21 1.75
C PRO A 63 3.88 23.33 1.53
N GLU A 64 4.71 23.17 2.54
CA GLU A 64 6.00 22.47 2.40
C GLU A 64 5.87 20.96 2.22
N THR A 65 4.97 20.30 2.97
CA THR A 65 4.77 18.85 2.92
C THR A 65 3.31 18.47 3.20
N ALA A 66 2.85 17.43 2.52
CA ALA A 66 1.60 16.75 2.87
C ALA A 66 1.83 15.92 4.14
N VAL A 67 0.83 15.84 5.01
CA VAL A 67 0.82 14.88 6.11
C VAL A 67 0.49 13.49 5.55
N ASP A 68 0.79 12.43 6.30
CA ASP A 68 0.34 11.07 5.97
C ASP A 68 -1.16 11.03 5.64
N ASP A 69 -1.51 10.27 4.59
CA ASP A 69 -2.87 10.16 4.04
C ASP A 69 -3.49 11.49 3.55
N GLU A 70 -2.65 12.45 3.13
CA GLU A 70 -3.06 13.69 2.45
C GLU A 70 -2.45 13.81 1.04
N LEU A 71 -3.20 14.39 0.11
CA LEU A 71 -2.73 14.83 -1.19
C LEU A 71 -3.00 16.33 -1.34
N LEU A 72 -1.93 17.10 -1.56
CA LEU A 72 -1.98 18.52 -1.84
C LEU A 72 -2.03 18.75 -3.36
N VAL A 73 -3.10 19.35 -3.87
CA VAL A 73 -3.21 19.65 -5.30
C VAL A 73 -3.32 21.15 -5.50
N ILE A 74 -2.34 21.74 -6.17
CA ILE A 74 -2.44 23.11 -6.65
C ILE A 74 -3.00 23.10 -8.06
N PHE A 75 -4.09 23.81 -8.28
CA PHE A 75 -4.68 24.04 -9.59
C PHE A 75 -4.40 25.48 -10.00
N ALA A 76 -3.75 25.68 -11.15
CA ALA A 76 -3.50 26.99 -11.73
C ALA A 76 -4.19 27.09 -13.10
N ASN A 77 -4.87 28.22 -13.34
CA ASN A 77 -5.54 28.42 -14.62
C ASN A 77 -4.51 28.57 -15.76
N ALA A 78 -4.79 27.91 -16.88
CA ALA A 78 -4.03 28.07 -18.11
C ALA A 78 -4.18 29.51 -18.70
N GLY A 79 -3.21 29.95 -19.51
CA GLY A 79 -3.25 31.25 -20.20
C GLY A 79 -2.62 32.43 -19.44
N LEU A 80 -3.04 33.66 -19.70
CA LEU A 80 -2.43 34.87 -19.11
C LEU A 80 -2.85 35.15 -17.65
N GLN A 81 -3.74 34.33 -17.08
CA GLN A 81 -4.29 34.54 -15.74
C GLN A 81 -3.31 34.19 -14.61
N THR A 82 -2.32 33.34 -14.91
CA THR A 82 -1.28 32.93 -13.96
C THR A 82 0.04 33.54 -14.43
N GLY A 83 0.62 34.46 -13.65
CA GLY A 83 1.86 35.13 -13.99
C GLY A 83 3.03 34.15 -14.21
N HIS A 84 3.96 34.50 -15.10
CA HIS A 84 5.12 33.63 -15.41
C HIS A 84 5.97 33.36 -14.16
N ALA A 85 6.25 34.37 -13.34
CA ALA A 85 6.99 34.22 -12.09
C ALA A 85 6.28 33.28 -11.11
N TRP A 86 4.94 33.38 -11.04
CA TRP A 86 4.15 32.48 -10.21
C TRP A 86 4.19 31.04 -10.70
N ARG A 87 4.10 30.81 -12.02
CA ARG A 87 4.28 29.46 -12.60
C ARG A 87 5.63 28.84 -12.27
N GLN A 88 6.72 29.61 -12.43
CA GLN A 88 8.05 29.13 -12.08
C GLN A 88 8.15 28.77 -10.59
N ARG A 89 7.50 29.54 -9.71
CA ARG A 89 7.46 29.23 -8.28
C ARG A 89 6.67 27.95 -7.98
N LEU A 90 5.55 27.71 -8.67
CA LEU A 90 4.77 26.47 -8.54
C LEU A 90 5.54 25.24 -9.06
N GLU A 91 6.28 25.38 -10.16
CA GLU A 91 7.15 24.31 -10.67
C GLU A 91 8.32 24.05 -9.71
N ALA A 92 8.94 25.10 -9.17
CA ALA A 92 9.98 24.97 -8.16
C ALA A 92 9.46 24.27 -6.88
N TRP A 93 8.20 24.48 -6.50
CA TRP A 93 7.56 23.76 -5.40
C TRP A 93 7.35 22.27 -5.68
N MET A 94 7.15 21.87 -6.93
CA MET A 94 7.11 20.45 -7.31
C MET A 94 8.51 19.82 -7.24
N ALA A 95 9.53 20.53 -7.74
CA ALA A 95 10.93 20.09 -7.72
C ALA A 95 11.56 20.12 -6.32
N ALA A 96 11.00 20.88 -5.38
CA ALA A 96 11.53 20.99 -4.02
C ALA A 96 11.51 19.62 -3.29
N GLY A 97 12.69 19.13 -2.89
CA GLY A 97 12.84 17.85 -2.22
C GLY A 97 12.59 16.64 -3.12
N GLU A 98 12.73 16.79 -4.43
CA GLU A 98 12.78 15.67 -5.37
C GLU A 98 13.93 14.72 -5.01
N ASP A 99 13.65 13.42 -5.09
CA ASP A 99 14.58 12.32 -4.80
C ASP A 99 14.60 11.39 -6.02
N GLU A 100 15.71 10.71 -6.29
CA GLU A 100 15.83 9.73 -7.37
C GLU A 100 14.77 8.62 -7.25
N ARG A 101 14.34 8.30 -6.02
CA ARG A 101 13.25 7.34 -5.76
C ARG A 101 11.84 7.90 -5.98
N GLN A 102 11.71 9.21 -6.11
CA GLN A 102 10.43 9.92 -6.18
C GLN A 102 10.48 11.07 -7.20
N PRO A 103 10.76 10.79 -8.48
CA PRO A 103 10.81 11.83 -9.49
C PRO A 103 9.43 12.47 -9.68
N THR A 104 9.43 13.72 -10.10
CA THR A 104 8.21 14.41 -10.51
C THR A 104 7.78 13.84 -11.87
N LEU A 105 6.60 13.25 -11.91
CA LEU A 105 5.99 12.73 -13.12
C LEU A 105 5.27 13.86 -13.85
N GLU A 106 5.43 13.95 -15.16
CA GLU A 106 4.78 14.95 -16.01
C GLU A 106 3.87 14.27 -17.02
N ALA A 107 2.57 14.27 -16.76
CA ALA A 107 1.58 13.68 -17.64
C ALA A 107 0.79 14.78 -18.39
N PRO A 108 0.85 14.83 -19.73
CA PRO A 108 -0.08 15.63 -20.49
C PRO A 108 -1.46 14.97 -20.45
N SER A 109 -2.50 15.72 -20.07
CA SER A 109 -3.88 15.26 -20.14
C SER A 109 -4.67 16.27 -20.95
N PHE A 110 -5.10 15.94 -22.18
CA PHE A 110 -6.09 16.73 -22.94
C PHE A 110 -5.86 18.27 -22.97
N GLY A 111 -4.61 18.71 -23.06
CA GLY A 111 -4.26 20.14 -23.10
C GLY A 111 -4.03 20.77 -21.72
N GLU A 112 -4.23 20.04 -20.63
CA GLU A 112 -3.70 20.36 -19.32
C GLU A 112 -2.34 19.70 -19.09
N ARG A 113 -1.49 20.38 -18.31
CA ARG A 113 -0.22 19.85 -17.84
C ARG A 113 -0.38 19.44 -16.38
N VAL A 114 -0.11 18.17 -16.09
CA VAL A 114 -0.20 17.62 -14.74
C VAL A 114 1.19 17.20 -14.30
N LEU A 115 1.68 17.81 -13.23
CA LEU A 115 2.87 17.35 -12.51
C LEU A 115 2.41 16.64 -11.24
N TRP A 116 2.95 15.46 -10.99
CA TRP A 116 2.59 14.67 -9.82
C TRP A 116 3.81 14.07 -9.16
N ARG A 117 3.77 14.00 -7.83
CA ARG A 117 4.69 13.20 -7.01
C ARG A 117 3.97 12.76 -5.73
N PRO A 118 4.55 11.85 -4.93
CA PRO A 118 3.93 11.44 -3.68
C PRO A 118 3.57 12.63 -2.79
N GLY A 119 2.30 12.68 -2.35
CA GLY A 119 1.76 13.71 -1.48
C GLY A 119 1.42 15.06 -2.14
N ARG A 120 1.86 15.34 -3.38
CA ARG A 120 1.55 16.62 -4.03
C ARG A 120 1.41 16.58 -5.55
N ALA A 121 0.56 17.44 -6.09
CA ALA A 121 0.37 17.60 -7.53
C ALA A 121 0.17 19.07 -7.91
N LEU A 122 0.60 19.40 -9.12
CA LEU A 122 0.34 20.68 -9.78
C LEU A 122 -0.43 20.42 -11.08
N VAL A 123 -1.55 21.10 -11.26
CA VAL A 123 -2.36 21.04 -12.48
C VAL A 123 -2.41 22.43 -13.09
N ILE A 124 -1.99 22.56 -14.35
CA ILE A 124 -2.10 23.79 -15.12
C ILE A 124 -3.10 23.55 -16.24
N GLY A 125 -4.29 24.13 -16.15
CA GLY A 125 -5.40 23.73 -17.04
C GLY A 125 -6.66 24.58 -16.99
N ASN A 126 -7.73 24.07 -17.63
CA ASN A 126 -9.05 24.69 -17.60
C ASN A 126 -9.76 24.39 -16.25
N PRO A 127 -10.20 25.43 -15.49
CA PRO A 127 -10.87 25.24 -14.20
C PRO A 127 -12.13 24.36 -14.25
N GLU A 128 -12.81 24.26 -15.39
CA GLU A 128 -13.99 23.38 -15.55
C GLU A 128 -13.66 21.90 -15.32
N ARG A 129 -12.41 21.50 -15.61
CA ARG A 129 -11.93 20.12 -15.48
C ARG A 129 -11.22 19.84 -14.16
N CYS A 130 -11.09 20.85 -13.31
CA CYS A 130 -10.43 20.73 -12.00
C CYS A 130 -10.98 19.58 -11.17
N ARG A 131 -12.31 19.45 -11.08
CA ARG A 131 -12.95 18.39 -10.28
C ARG A 131 -12.60 16.99 -10.80
N GLU A 132 -12.75 16.76 -12.10
CA GLU A 132 -12.50 15.45 -12.70
C GLU A 132 -11.02 15.04 -12.53
N LEU A 133 -10.11 15.99 -12.74
CA LEU A 133 -8.67 15.76 -12.56
C LEU A 133 -8.33 15.49 -11.09
N LEU A 134 -8.95 16.20 -10.14
CA LEU A 134 -8.78 15.95 -8.71
C LEU A 134 -9.24 14.54 -8.32
N GLU A 135 -10.38 14.07 -8.84
CA GLU A 135 -10.88 12.72 -8.59
C GLU A 135 -9.87 11.66 -9.10
N GLY A 136 -9.37 11.83 -10.32
CA GLY A 136 -8.34 10.96 -10.89
C GLY A 136 -7.04 10.92 -10.11
N LEU A 137 -6.53 12.09 -9.76
CA LEU A 137 -5.28 12.24 -8.99
C LEU A 137 -5.42 11.65 -7.59
N ALA A 138 -6.55 11.85 -6.93
CA ALA A 138 -6.80 11.27 -5.62
C ALA A 138 -6.82 9.73 -5.68
N VAL A 139 -7.47 9.16 -6.70
CA VAL A 139 -7.53 7.71 -6.89
C VAL A 139 -6.15 7.14 -7.22
N PHE A 140 -5.38 7.78 -8.11
CA PHE A 140 -4.02 7.35 -8.43
C PHE A 140 -3.09 7.44 -7.22
N ALA A 141 -3.05 8.60 -6.55
CA ALA A 141 -2.19 8.83 -5.39
C ALA A 141 -2.46 7.83 -4.26
N TRP A 142 -3.72 7.42 -4.07
CA TRP A 142 -4.07 6.40 -3.08
C TRP A 142 -3.48 5.03 -3.41
N HIS A 143 -3.68 4.54 -4.64
CA HIS A 143 -3.17 3.22 -5.05
C HIS A 143 -1.64 3.23 -5.10
N GLU A 144 -1.02 4.26 -5.67
CA GLU A 144 0.43 4.40 -5.71
C GLU A 144 1.03 4.46 -4.30
N GLY A 145 0.41 5.21 -3.38
CA GLY A 145 0.85 5.28 -2.00
C GLY A 145 0.70 3.94 -1.25
N HIS A 146 -0.25 3.08 -1.62
CA HIS A 146 -0.32 1.72 -1.09
C HIS A 146 0.76 0.81 -1.66
N LEU A 147 1.07 0.94 -2.96
CA LEU A 147 2.16 0.18 -3.58
C LEU A 147 3.46 0.49 -2.85
N ARG A 148 3.75 1.78 -2.69
CA ARG A 148 4.93 2.29 -1.99
C ARG A 148 5.05 1.76 -0.56
N ARG A 149 3.97 1.82 0.22
CA ARG A 149 3.96 1.27 1.58
C ARG A 149 4.27 -0.23 1.60
N LEU A 150 3.73 -0.99 0.64
CA LEU A 150 3.97 -2.43 0.53
C LEU A 150 5.42 -2.73 0.09
N GLU A 151 5.98 -1.93 -0.81
CA GLU A 151 7.40 -2.00 -1.20
C GLU A 151 8.32 -1.73 -0.01
N ASP A 152 8.03 -0.68 0.78
CA ASP A 152 8.81 -0.33 1.97
C ASP A 152 8.71 -1.42 3.05
N ASP A 153 7.51 -1.95 3.30
CA ASP A 153 7.26 -3.01 4.28
C ASP A 153 8.00 -4.31 3.94
N THR A 154 8.02 -4.69 2.66
CA THR A 154 8.71 -5.90 2.18
C THR A 154 10.22 -5.70 2.16
N ALA A 155 10.71 -4.52 1.75
CA ALA A 155 12.13 -4.18 1.79
C ALA A 155 12.66 -4.20 3.23
N ALA A 156 11.93 -3.63 4.19
CA ALA A 156 12.31 -3.61 5.61
C ALA A 156 12.36 -5.01 6.25
N ALA A 157 11.69 -6.00 5.66
CA ALA A 157 11.71 -7.37 6.16
C ALA A 157 12.84 -8.24 5.60
N TRP A 158 13.59 -7.73 4.62
CA TRP A 158 14.63 -8.50 3.93
C TRP A 158 15.79 -8.88 4.85
N GLU A 159 16.37 -7.92 5.58
CA GLU A 159 17.49 -8.20 6.50
C GLU A 159 17.10 -9.18 7.62
N PRO A 160 15.96 -9.00 8.34
CA PRO A 160 15.51 -10.00 9.29
C PRO A 160 15.31 -11.40 8.69
N ALA A 161 14.79 -11.48 7.46
CA ALA A 161 14.57 -12.74 6.77
C ALA A 161 15.88 -13.49 6.45
N GLN A 162 16.96 -12.76 6.11
CA GLN A 162 18.27 -13.38 5.89
C GLN A 162 18.80 -14.10 7.13
N ALA A 163 18.58 -13.54 8.33
CA ALA A 163 18.94 -14.20 9.58
C ALA A 163 18.11 -15.46 9.87
N ASP A 164 16.97 -15.61 9.19
CA ASP A 164 16.02 -16.70 9.39
C ASP A 164 16.20 -17.86 8.40
N VAL A 165 17.10 -17.72 7.43
CA VAL A 165 17.45 -18.78 6.46
C VAL A 165 17.85 -20.08 7.17
N GLU A 166 18.50 -20.00 8.34
CA GLU A 166 18.87 -21.19 9.13
C GLU A 166 17.66 -22.04 9.56
N LEU A 167 16.46 -21.44 9.64
CA LEU A 167 15.23 -22.14 10.03
C LEU A 167 14.70 -23.07 8.94
N THR A 168 15.14 -22.90 7.69
CA THR A 168 14.80 -23.80 6.58
C THR A 168 15.63 -25.09 6.58
N GLN A 169 16.70 -25.13 7.39
CA GLN A 169 17.55 -26.30 7.55
C GLN A 169 16.99 -27.25 8.62
N LEU A 170 17.65 -28.39 8.82
CA LEU A 170 17.20 -29.41 9.78
C LEU A 170 17.11 -28.81 11.20
N PRO A 171 15.92 -28.71 11.82
CA PRO A 171 15.75 -27.92 13.03
C PRO A 171 16.42 -28.54 14.25
N ARG A 172 17.10 -27.70 15.05
CA ARG A 172 17.56 -28.07 16.39
C ARG A 172 16.45 -27.82 17.43
N ARG A 173 16.55 -28.44 18.61
CA ARG A 173 15.58 -28.22 19.72
C ARG A 173 15.34 -26.74 20.05
N ALA A 174 16.36 -25.89 19.94
CA ALA A 174 16.26 -24.47 20.21
C ALA A 174 15.38 -23.73 19.19
N ALA A 175 15.31 -24.22 17.95
CA ALA A 175 14.54 -23.59 16.87
C ALA A 175 13.02 -23.63 17.13
N LEU A 176 12.53 -24.62 17.90
CA LEU A 176 11.12 -24.67 18.33
C LEU A 176 10.69 -23.44 19.15
N ARG A 177 11.62 -22.73 19.80
CA ARG A 177 11.31 -21.47 20.50
C ARG A 177 10.91 -20.34 19.53
N ARG A 178 11.26 -20.47 18.25
CA ARG A 178 10.97 -19.50 17.20
C ARG A 178 9.68 -19.79 16.42
N GLN A 179 8.93 -20.84 16.78
CA GLN A 179 7.68 -21.20 16.09
C GLN A 179 6.69 -20.04 16.01
N GLU A 180 6.50 -19.30 17.10
CA GLU A 180 5.55 -18.18 17.12
C GLU A 180 6.01 -17.06 16.18
N HIS A 181 7.31 -16.80 16.10
CA HIS A 181 7.88 -15.86 15.15
C HIS A 181 7.63 -16.29 13.71
N VAL A 182 7.92 -17.55 13.36
CA VAL A 182 7.67 -18.08 12.01
C VAL A 182 6.18 -18.00 11.65
N ASN A 183 5.28 -18.39 12.56
CA ASN A 183 3.84 -18.29 12.33
C ASN A 183 3.38 -16.84 12.09
N ARG A 184 3.96 -15.86 12.80
CA ARG A 184 3.69 -14.44 12.56
C ARG A 184 4.18 -14.00 11.18
N GLN A 185 5.35 -14.46 10.75
CA GLN A 185 5.89 -14.12 9.44
C GLN A 185 5.10 -14.75 8.30
N VAL A 186 4.71 -16.02 8.40
CA VAL A 186 3.77 -16.66 7.44
C VAL A 186 2.48 -15.85 7.33
N ARG A 187 1.88 -15.47 8.46
CA ARG A 187 0.67 -14.62 8.44
C ARG A 187 0.94 -13.27 7.77
N ARG A 188 2.09 -12.65 8.01
CA ARG A 188 2.47 -11.35 7.45
C ARG A 188 2.65 -11.44 5.93
N THR A 189 3.39 -12.42 5.42
CA THR A 189 3.61 -12.61 3.98
C THR A 189 2.32 -12.97 3.25
N THR A 190 1.47 -13.81 3.85
CA THR A 190 0.11 -14.07 3.32
C THR A 190 -0.71 -12.78 3.20
N LEU A 191 -0.68 -11.91 4.22
CA LEU A 191 -1.40 -10.63 4.19
C LEU A 191 -0.84 -9.69 3.10
N TRP A 192 0.47 -9.68 2.89
CA TRP A 192 1.07 -8.93 1.78
C TRP A 192 0.64 -9.44 0.41
N ARG A 193 0.62 -10.77 0.19
CA ARG A 193 0.12 -11.36 -1.06
C ARG A 193 -1.34 -10.99 -1.32
N MET A 194 -2.17 -10.99 -0.28
CA MET A 194 -3.56 -10.54 -0.38
C MET A 194 -3.67 -9.05 -0.72
N ALA A 195 -2.84 -8.20 -0.12
CA ALA A 195 -2.81 -6.77 -0.41
C ALA A 195 -2.33 -6.49 -1.84
N TYR A 196 -1.28 -7.19 -2.28
CA TYR A 196 -0.74 -7.15 -3.63
C TYR A 196 -1.82 -7.49 -4.66
N ALA A 197 -2.46 -8.65 -4.53
CA ALA A 197 -3.46 -9.11 -5.50
C ALA A 197 -4.65 -8.16 -5.64
N ARG A 198 -5.04 -7.49 -4.55
CA ARG A 198 -6.05 -6.42 -4.62
C ARG A 198 -5.53 -5.21 -5.38
N LEU A 199 -4.32 -4.78 -5.09
CA LEU A 199 -3.74 -3.56 -5.62
C LEU A 199 -3.38 -3.67 -7.11
N GLU A 200 -2.79 -4.78 -7.52
CA GLU A 200 -2.40 -5.10 -8.90
C GLU A 200 -3.55 -4.79 -9.88
N SER A 201 -4.75 -5.28 -9.57
CA SER A 201 -5.94 -5.11 -10.43
C SER A 201 -6.33 -3.64 -10.70
N HIS A 202 -6.06 -2.74 -9.75
CA HIS A 202 -6.39 -1.31 -9.85
C HIS A 202 -5.23 -0.47 -10.41
N LEU A 203 -4.01 -0.99 -10.35
CA LEU A 203 -2.81 -0.31 -10.82
C LEU A 203 -2.48 -0.64 -12.27
N GLU A 204 -2.68 -1.89 -12.71
CA GLU A 204 -2.54 -2.27 -14.12
C GLU A 204 -3.62 -1.63 -15.00
N LYS A 205 -4.82 -1.45 -14.45
CA LYS A 205 -5.96 -0.90 -15.17
C LYS A 205 -6.66 0.17 -14.34
N PRO A 206 -6.96 1.33 -14.95
CA PRO A 206 -7.59 2.41 -14.24
C PRO A 206 -9.03 2.00 -13.89
N PRO A 207 -9.52 2.33 -12.67
CA PRO A 207 -10.87 1.98 -12.25
C PRO A 207 -11.95 2.37 -13.26
N LEU A 208 -12.90 1.47 -13.51
CA LEU A 208 -13.95 1.67 -14.51
C LEU A 208 -14.93 2.80 -14.17
N GLN A 209 -14.99 3.23 -12.91
CA GLN A 209 -15.84 4.36 -12.50
C GLN A 209 -15.27 5.71 -12.95
N LEU A 210 -13.99 5.78 -13.32
CA LEU A 210 -13.36 7.00 -13.81
C LEU A 210 -13.83 7.31 -15.24
N ASN A 211 -14.00 8.60 -15.53
CA ASN A 211 -14.33 9.03 -16.88
C ASN A 211 -13.18 8.73 -17.86
N GLY A 212 -13.47 8.70 -19.17
CA GLY A 212 -12.48 8.31 -20.18
C GLY A 212 -11.23 9.20 -20.20
N ALA A 213 -11.36 10.49 -19.88
CA ALA A 213 -10.23 11.41 -19.90
C ALA A 213 -9.29 11.20 -18.70
N VAL A 214 -9.88 11.03 -17.52
CA VAL A 214 -9.19 10.76 -16.26
C VAL A 214 -8.51 9.38 -16.30
N ARG A 215 -9.13 8.38 -16.93
CA ARG A 215 -8.50 7.06 -17.15
C ARG A 215 -7.21 7.16 -17.99
N ARG A 216 -7.15 8.06 -18.97
CA ARG A 216 -5.91 8.28 -19.74
C ARG A 216 -4.83 8.93 -18.87
N LEU A 217 -5.17 9.97 -18.10
CA LEU A 217 -4.23 10.56 -17.14
C LEU A 217 -3.69 9.50 -16.17
N TYR A 218 -4.57 8.66 -15.62
CA TYR A 218 -4.18 7.58 -14.72
C TYR A 218 -3.18 6.62 -15.38
N ASN A 219 -3.44 6.21 -16.63
CA ASN A 219 -2.53 5.33 -17.37
C ASN A 219 -1.17 5.97 -17.66
N GLU A 220 -1.15 7.24 -18.05
CA GLU A 220 0.11 7.96 -18.29
C GLU A 220 0.93 8.07 -17.00
N LEU A 221 0.27 8.40 -15.88
CA LEU A 221 0.94 8.43 -14.57
C LEU A 221 1.43 7.04 -14.16
N ALA A 222 0.64 5.98 -14.36
CA ALA A 222 1.04 4.61 -14.04
C ALA A 222 2.21 4.13 -14.90
N MET A 223 2.24 4.50 -16.18
CA MET A 223 3.34 4.21 -17.09
C MET A 223 4.62 4.93 -16.68
N GLN A 224 4.55 6.24 -16.41
CA GLN A 224 5.71 7.02 -15.97
C GLN A 224 6.22 6.63 -14.58
N ALA A 225 5.35 6.16 -13.71
CA ALA A 225 5.71 5.62 -12.41
C ALA A 225 6.24 4.18 -12.47
N GLU A 226 6.37 3.60 -13.67
CA GLU A 226 6.84 2.22 -13.91
C GLU A 226 6.08 1.19 -13.06
N VAL A 227 4.77 1.40 -12.89
CA VAL A 227 3.93 0.63 -11.96
C VAL A 227 3.99 -0.87 -12.26
N HIS A 228 4.07 -1.26 -13.53
CA HIS A 228 4.14 -2.66 -13.93
C HIS A 228 5.43 -3.33 -13.45
N ASP A 229 6.59 -2.72 -13.69
CA ASP A 229 7.89 -3.27 -13.31
C ASP A 229 8.06 -3.31 -11.78
N ARG A 230 7.51 -2.29 -11.10
CA ARG A 230 7.44 -2.23 -9.64
C ARG A 230 6.56 -3.34 -9.06
N LEU A 231 5.39 -3.58 -9.64
CA LEU A 231 4.50 -4.68 -9.23
C LEU A 231 5.18 -6.04 -9.44
N ALA A 232 5.85 -6.24 -10.57
CA ALA A 232 6.57 -7.49 -10.83
C ALA A 232 7.68 -7.72 -9.78
N THR A 233 8.51 -6.71 -9.53
CA THR A 233 9.59 -6.77 -8.53
C THR A 233 9.05 -7.03 -7.12
N LEU A 234 7.90 -6.43 -6.79
CA LEU A 234 7.25 -6.64 -5.49
C LEU A 234 6.69 -8.06 -5.35
N ASP A 235 6.12 -8.63 -6.42
CA ASP A 235 5.63 -10.01 -6.43
C ASP A 235 6.75 -11.00 -6.10
N ASP A 236 7.88 -10.87 -6.80
CA ASP A 236 9.08 -11.70 -6.59
C ASP A 236 9.58 -11.60 -5.15
N ARG A 237 9.61 -10.39 -4.56
CA ARG A 237 10.04 -10.18 -3.18
C ARG A 237 9.09 -10.84 -2.17
N ILE A 238 7.78 -10.71 -2.40
CA ILE A 238 6.77 -11.34 -1.54
C ILE A 238 6.89 -12.86 -1.63
N GLU A 239 7.05 -13.41 -2.83
CA GLU A 239 7.21 -14.85 -3.07
C GLU A 239 8.42 -15.41 -2.30
N VAL A 240 9.61 -14.81 -2.45
CA VAL A 240 10.81 -15.26 -1.75
C VAL A 240 10.63 -15.28 -0.23
N LEU A 241 10.01 -14.23 0.33
CA LEU A 241 9.74 -14.17 1.77
C LEU A 241 8.69 -15.21 2.19
N GLN A 242 7.67 -15.42 1.36
CA GLN A 242 6.63 -16.40 1.63
C GLN A 242 7.21 -17.83 1.64
N ASP A 243 7.96 -18.20 0.60
CA ASP A 243 8.61 -19.51 0.47
C ASP A 243 9.55 -19.79 1.64
N LEU A 244 10.35 -18.79 2.04
CA LEU A 244 11.25 -18.90 3.18
C LEU A 244 10.49 -19.31 4.46
N TYR A 245 9.42 -18.61 4.78
CA TYR A 245 8.70 -18.82 6.04
C TYR A 245 7.73 -20.00 5.99
N GLU A 246 7.18 -20.35 4.83
CA GLU A 246 6.42 -21.59 4.64
C GLU A 246 7.33 -22.80 4.84
N LEU A 247 8.51 -22.81 4.20
CA LEU A 247 9.49 -23.88 4.38
C LEU A 247 9.98 -23.97 5.84
N ALA A 248 10.26 -22.83 6.49
CA ALA A 248 10.63 -22.82 7.90
C ALA A 248 9.50 -23.36 8.79
N ALA A 249 8.24 -23.04 8.49
CA ALA A 249 7.08 -23.53 9.23
C ALA A 249 6.94 -25.06 9.09
N ASP A 250 7.09 -25.57 7.87
CA ASP A 250 7.04 -27.01 7.57
C ASP A 250 8.14 -27.76 8.32
N ARG A 251 9.39 -27.29 8.25
CA ARG A 251 10.52 -27.91 8.96
C ARG A 251 10.30 -27.97 10.46
N LEU A 252 9.87 -26.87 11.07
CA LEU A 252 9.57 -26.85 12.50
C LEU A 252 8.38 -27.76 12.85
N GLY A 253 7.39 -27.84 11.97
CA GLY A 253 6.25 -28.75 12.06
C GLY A 253 6.69 -30.22 12.07
N GLU A 254 7.48 -30.63 11.08
CA GLU A 254 8.09 -31.96 10.95
C GLU A 254 8.87 -32.34 12.21
N TYR A 255 9.75 -31.43 12.68
CA TYR A 255 10.56 -31.69 13.86
C TYR A 255 9.73 -31.85 15.14
N ARG A 256 8.68 -31.05 15.29
CA ARG A 256 7.74 -31.16 16.42
C ARG A 256 6.98 -32.49 16.38
N TYR A 257 6.53 -32.91 15.20
CA TYR A 257 5.84 -34.17 15.00
C TYR A 257 6.76 -35.36 15.34
N PHE A 258 7.98 -35.39 14.78
CA PHE A 258 8.98 -36.42 15.07
C PHE A 258 9.26 -36.56 16.58
N ARG A 259 9.34 -35.43 17.29
CA ARG A 259 9.49 -35.43 18.75
C ARG A 259 8.27 -35.94 19.51
N GLY A 260 7.07 -35.72 18.97
CA GLY A 260 5.83 -36.28 19.51
C GLY A 260 5.81 -37.79 19.36
N GLU A 261 6.14 -38.28 18.17
CA GLU A 261 6.23 -39.70 17.85
C GLU A 261 7.25 -40.42 18.73
N LEU A 262 8.47 -39.89 18.85
CA LEU A 262 9.51 -40.47 19.72
C LEU A 262 9.05 -40.55 21.20
N ARG A 263 8.29 -39.56 21.69
CA ARG A 263 7.75 -39.58 23.06
C ARG A 263 6.71 -40.69 23.23
N VAL A 264 5.85 -40.88 22.25
CA VAL A 264 4.84 -41.95 22.25
C VAL A 264 5.52 -43.31 22.18
N GLU A 265 6.56 -43.45 21.34
CA GLU A 265 7.35 -44.67 21.25
C GLU A 265 8.03 -45.01 22.59
N TRP A 266 8.69 -44.04 23.23
CA TRP A 266 9.28 -44.23 24.56
C TRP A 266 8.25 -44.59 25.62
N LEU A 267 7.03 -44.05 25.54
CA LEU A 267 5.93 -44.40 26.45
C LEU A 267 5.51 -45.87 26.25
N ILE A 268 5.38 -46.33 25.01
CA ILE A 268 5.06 -47.73 24.68
C ILE A 268 6.15 -48.66 25.22
N VAL A 269 7.43 -48.34 24.96
CA VAL A 269 8.56 -49.12 25.48
C VAL A 269 8.54 -49.18 27.01
N ALA A 270 8.26 -48.06 27.69
CA ALA A 270 8.17 -48.04 29.15
C ALA A 270 7.02 -48.90 29.70
N ILE A 271 5.86 -48.89 29.04
CA ILE A 271 4.71 -49.73 29.41
C ILE A 271 5.05 -51.21 29.23
N LEU A 272 5.65 -51.59 28.10
CA LEU A 272 6.06 -52.97 27.83
C LEU A 272 7.11 -53.47 28.83
N LEU A 273 8.08 -52.63 29.21
CA LEU A 273 9.05 -52.97 30.25
C LEU A 273 8.41 -53.15 31.62
N LEU A 274 7.40 -52.36 31.96
CA LEU A 274 6.65 -52.47 33.21
C LEU A 274 5.82 -53.76 33.25
N GLU A 275 5.13 -54.09 32.17
CA GLU A 275 4.39 -55.35 32.02
C GLU A 275 5.31 -56.57 32.12
N ALA A 276 6.45 -56.55 31.42
CA ALA A 276 7.46 -57.61 31.52
C ALA A 276 8.00 -57.74 32.95
N GLY A 277 8.25 -56.62 33.63
CA GLY A 277 8.72 -56.61 35.02
C GLY A 277 7.70 -57.19 35.99
N LEU A 278 6.42 -56.85 35.85
CA LEU A 278 5.32 -57.43 36.63
C LEU A 278 5.20 -58.94 36.37
N SER A 279 5.27 -59.36 35.11
CA SER A 279 5.18 -60.78 34.73
C SER A 279 6.32 -61.61 35.33
N LEU A 280 7.55 -61.06 35.33
CA LEU A 280 8.72 -61.67 35.97
C LEU A 280 8.56 -61.74 37.50
N TRP A 281 7.98 -60.72 38.11
CA TRP A 281 7.73 -60.68 39.56
C TRP A 281 6.67 -61.71 39.98
N GLU A 282 5.58 -61.83 39.24
CA GLU A 282 4.56 -62.86 39.46
C GLU A 282 5.15 -64.27 39.33
N LEU A 283 5.99 -64.49 38.32
CA LEU A 283 6.64 -65.78 38.11
C LEU A 283 7.64 -66.15 39.21
N TRP A 284 8.29 -65.17 39.85
CA TRP A 284 9.20 -65.41 40.97
C TRP A 284 8.45 -65.68 42.29
N ASN A 285 7.32 -65.02 42.49
CA ASN A 285 6.53 -65.14 43.73
C ASN A 285 5.53 -66.30 43.74
N HIS A 286 5.51 -67.11 42.68
CA HIS A 286 4.82 -68.41 42.61
C HIS A 286 5.80 -69.56 42.77
#